data_AF-A0A814MUB6-F1
#
_entry.id   AF-A0A814MUB6-F1
#
_cell.length_a   1.000
_cell.length_b   1.000
_cell.length_c   1.000
_cell.angle_alpha   90.00
_cell.angle_beta   90.00
_cell.angle_gamma   90.00
#
_symmetry.space_group_name_H-M   'P 1'
#
loop_
_entity.id
_entity.type
_entity.pdbx_description
1 polymer ?
#
loop_
_entity_poly.entity_id
_entity_poly.type
_entity_poly.pdbx_seq_one_letter_code
_entity_poly.pdbx_strand_id
1 'polypeptide(L)'
;MKFFIISILFIVILNIYCQQVEDIVQCNDIDINHEKLEQMTIKEQEQFVKSILDEYDTNITSLAYITSLAEFQTHLYLNDSSKRRTTDKYYEIYRSCLKTIAIVARRFQSLINNNQTSIRWLLLRTQAIGDAGENNTVIKLEMQKLRSRMKEIYHRKFIWNNTQLGIDEVQEVLGKLESPDDLLSLWNAAYEVAIPMRDYYSTLIAIQNQQAKQNRLTDKTDLTTNIEERRIVEQLWQELKPLHRLLHAYVRQQMSKLYPELIQLDQPIPIHLTKDLFGSMMTYLVKDILPFPYLKGIDLGPAMKQENFTEEKIFHYADRFFVSLNLTQVPNSFWNLSIFKKIPNRHMACHPTAFDMYKYDDVRIRMCTSLTSRDFYIVHHEMGHIQHYLQYKSLPFWFRRSPHGAFSEAIGDAIALATMSPTHLKRIGLLENYTLTR
;
A
#
# COMPACT_ATOMS: atom_id res chain seq x y z
N MET A 1 -18.99 -0.89 -37.25
CA MET A 1 -18.84 -2.36 -37.39
C MET A 1 -17.43 -2.88 -37.08
N LYS A 2 -16.34 -2.36 -37.67
CA LYS A 2 -14.96 -2.82 -37.40
C LYS A 2 -14.50 -2.69 -35.93
N PHE A 3 -14.88 -1.62 -35.22
CA PHE A 3 -14.56 -1.44 -33.78
C PHE A 3 -15.30 -2.42 -32.86
N PHE A 4 -16.52 -2.82 -33.22
CA PHE A 4 -17.33 -3.75 -32.42
C PHE A 4 -16.79 -5.18 -32.53
N ILE A 5 -16.29 -5.55 -33.71
CA ILE A 5 -15.66 -6.86 -33.96
C ILE A 5 -14.31 -6.98 -33.24
N ILE A 6 -13.53 -5.89 -33.14
CA ILE A 6 -12.25 -5.88 -32.41
C ILE A 6 -12.46 -6.00 -30.90
N SER A 7 -13.45 -5.30 -30.32
CA SER A 7 -13.78 -5.47 -28.88
C SER A 7 -14.31 -6.86 -28.56
N ILE A 8 -15.12 -7.46 -29.44
CA ILE A 8 -15.62 -8.83 -29.25
C ILE A 8 -14.48 -9.84 -29.39
N LEU A 9 -13.57 -9.68 -30.37
CA LEU A 9 -12.37 -10.53 -30.46
C LEU A 9 -11.47 -10.39 -29.23
N PHE A 10 -11.28 -9.19 -28.69
CA PHE A 10 -10.45 -8.99 -27.49
C PHE A 10 -11.09 -9.64 -26.24
N ILE A 11 -12.42 -9.54 -26.08
CA ILE A 11 -13.17 -10.18 -24.99
C ILE A 11 -13.19 -11.70 -25.13
N VAL A 12 -13.32 -12.21 -26.36
CA VAL A 12 -13.29 -13.67 -26.65
C VAL A 12 -11.87 -14.22 -26.46
N ILE A 13 -10.82 -13.51 -26.87
CA ILE A 13 -9.42 -13.92 -26.62
C ILE A 13 -9.09 -13.86 -25.12
N LEU A 14 -9.55 -12.84 -24.38
CA LEU A 14 -9.41 -12.76 -22.91
C LEU A 14 -10.19 -13.88 -22.19
N ASN A 15 -11.39 -14.21 -22.64
CA ASN A 15 -12.18 -15.31 -22.06
C ASN A 15 -11.60 -16.68 -22.41
N ILE A 16 -11.08 -16.89 -23.63
CA ILE A 16 -10.40 -18.13 -24.02
C ILE A 16 -9.08 -18.29 -23.26
N TYR A 17 -8.30 -17.21 -23.06
CA TYR A 17 -7.13 -17.24 -22.18
C TYR A 17 -7.52 -17.52 -20.72
N CYS A 18 -8.59 -16.89 -20.20
CA CYS A 18 -9.07 -17.17 -18.84
C CYS A 18 -9.55 -18.61 -18.66
N GLN A 19 -10.24 -19.21 -19.65
CA GLN A 19 -10.70 -20.60 -19.59
C GLN A 19 -9.57 -21.60 -19.76
N GLN A 20 -8.60 -21.36 -20.65
CA GLN A 20 -7.42 -22.23 -20.76
C GLN A 20 -6.54 -22.18 -19.51
N VAL A 21 -6.49 -21.05 -18.80
CA VAL A 21 -5.71 -20.89 -17.57
C VAL A 21 -6.28 -21.67 -16.38
N GLU A 22 -7.58 -22.01 -16.39
CA GLU A 22 -8.18 -22.87 -15.34
C GLU A 22 -7.58 -24.29 -15.32
N ASP A 23 -7.07 -24.76 -16.46
CA ASP A 23 -6.46 -26.08 -16.60
C ASP A 23 -4.90 -26.07 -16.50
N ILE A 24 -4.26 -24.89 -16.50
CA ILE A 24 -2.81 -24.78 -16.77
C ILE A 24 -1.94 -24.55 -15.51
N VAL A 25 -2.47 -24.10 -14.38
CA VAL A 25 -1.64 -23.89 -13.17
C VAL A 25 -2.20 -24.59 -11.95
N GLN A 26 -2.03 -25.91 -11.91
CA GLN A 26 -2.17 -26.69 -10.68
C GLN A 26 -0.82 -26.73 -9.95
N CYS A 27 -0.79 -26.19 -8.73
CA CYS A 27 0.30 -26.45 -7.82
C CYS A 27 0.04 -27.80 -7.18
N ASN A 28 0.53 -28.86 -7.84
CA ASN A 28 0.39 -30.23 -7.36
C ASN A 28 1.00 -30.37 -5.95
N ASP A 29 0.44 -31.29 -5.17
CA ASP A 29 1.03 -31.67 -3.90
C ASP A 29 2.41 -32.31 -4.15
N ILE A 30 3.44 -31.76 -3.50
CA ILE A 30 4.79 -32.32 -3.58
C ILE A 30 4.84 -33.48 -2.58
N ASP A 31 4.84 -34.71 -3.11
CA ASP A 31 5.09 -35.89 -2.29
C ASP A 31 6.59 -35.97 -1.96
N ILE A 32 6.93 -35.60 -0.72
CA ILE A 32 8.29 -35.73 -0.21
C ILE A 32 8.32 -36.88 0.78
N ASN A 33 8.97 -37.97 0.40
CA ASN A 33 9.18 -39.11 1.30
C ASN A 33 10.09 -38.68 2.48
N HIS A 34 9.55 -38.74 3.69
CA HIS A 34 10.19 -38.28 4.93
C HIS A 34 11.47 -39.05 5.26
N GLU A 35 11.53 -40.34 4.94
CA GLU A 35 12.71 -41.19 5.19
C GLU A 35 13.90 -40.81 4.28
N LYS A 36 13.60 -40.34 3.07
CA LYS A 36 14.62 -39.93 2.10
C LYS A 36 15.26 -38.59 2.46
N LEU A 37 14.51 -37.70 3.13
CA LEU A 37 14.97 -36.39 3.59
C LEU A 37 16.01 -36.48 4.72
N GLU A 38 15.80 -37.38 5.68
CA GLU A 38 16.69 -37.56 6.84
C GLU A 38 18.05 -38.15 6.44
N GLN A 39 18.12 -38.84 5.31
CA GLN A 39 19.34 -39.42 4.76
C GLN A 39 20.17 -38.42 3.92
N MET A 40 19.61 -37.26 3.56
CA MET A 40 20.29 -36.26 2.75
C MET A 40 21.24 -35.39 3.59
N THR A 41 22.41 -35.11 3.04
CA THR A 41 23.32 -34.08 3.56
C THR A 41 22.68 -32.69 3.44
N ILE A 42 23.14 -31.72 4.24
CA ILE A 42 22.69 -30.31 4.19
C ILE A 42 22.77 -29.75 2.76
N LYS A 43 23.85 -30.05 2.03
CA LYS A 43 24.05 -29.59 0.65
C LYS A 43 23.06 -30.21 -0.34
N GLU A 44 22.72 -31.48 -0.17
CA GLU A 44 21.70 -32.14 -0.99
C GLU A 44 20.30 -31.58 -0.70
N GLN A 45 20.00 -31.32 0.58
CA GLN A 45 18.74 -30.69 0.98
C GLN A 45 18.62 -29.27 0.39
N GLU A 46 19.70 -28.48 0.39
CA GLU A 46 19.74 -27.16 -0.26
C GLU A 46 19.48 -27.23 -1.76
N GLN A 47 20.14 -28.16 -2.47
CA GLN A 47 19.94 -28.34 -3.90
C GLN A 47 18.51 -28.77 -4.24
N PHE A 48 17.94 -29.65 -3.43
CA PHE A 48 16.56 -30.12 -3.59
C PHE A 48 15.54 -29.01 -3.33
N VAL A 49 15.74 -28.21 -2.28
CA VAL A 49 14.90 -27.03 -2.00
C VAL A 49 14.97 -26.07 -3.19
N LYS A 50 16.18 -25.77 -3.70
CA LYS A 50 16.36 -24.90 -4.86
C LYS A 50 15.61 -25.44 -6.09
N SER A 51 15.71 -26.74 -6.39
CA SER A 51 15.02 -27.31 -7.56
C SER A 51 13.49 -27.19 -7.44
N ILE A 52 12.92 -27.40 -6.26
CA ILE A 52 11.48 -27.19 -6.02
C ILE A 52 11.11 -25.73 -6.28
N LEU A 53 11.89 -24.79 -5.76
CA LEU A 53 11.57 -23.37 -5.89
C LEU A 53 11.69 -22.87 -7.33
N ASP A 54 12.69 -23.37 -8.07
CA ASP A 54 12.89 -23.09 -9.49
C ASP A 54 11.75 -23.67 -10.34
N GLU A 55 11.28 -24.90 -10.02
CA GLU A 55 10.13 -25.53 -10.68
C GLU A 55 8.83 -24.72 -10.50
N TYR A 56 8.58 -24.25 -9.27
CA TYR A 56 7.36 -23.51 -8.96
C TYR A 56 7.43 -22.03 -9.35
N ASP A 57 8.61 -21.47 -9.60
CA ASP A 57 8.82 -20.05 -9.91
C ASP A 57 7.98 -19.59 -11.11
N THR A 58 7.95 -20.38 -12.18
CA THR A 58 7.19 -20.04 -13.40
C THR A 58 5.68 -20.09 -13.17
N ASN A 59 5.20 -21.12 -12.46
CA ASN A 59 3.78 -21.32 -12.17
C ASN A 59 3.26 -20.23 -11.24
N ILE A 60 3.99 -19.95 -10.15
CA ILE A 60 3.59 -18.93 -9.18
C ILE A 60 3.68 -17.52 -9.76
N THR A 61 4.69 -17.22 -10.60
CA THR A 61 4.78 -15.94 -11.33
C THR A 61 3.59 -15.74 -12.25
N SER A 62 3.14 -16.81 -12.93
CA SER A 62 1.99 -16.75 -13.82
C SER A 62 0.69 -16.51 -13.03
N LEU A 63 0.48 -17.22 -11.91
CA LEU A 63 -0.65 -16.98 -11.02
C LEU A 63 -0.63 -15.56 -10.43
N ALA A 64 0.53 -15.06 -10.04
CA ALA A 64 0.70 -13.71 -9.53
C ALA A 64 0.29 -12.67 -10.59
N TYR A 65 0.73 -12.82 -11.84
CA TYR A 65 0.29 -11.97 -12.94
C TYR A 65 -1.24 -11.97 -13.14
N ILE A 66 -1.85 -13.15 -13.19
CA ILE A 66 -3.31 -13.28 -13.37
C ILE A 66 -4.07 -12.62 -12.20
N THR A 67 -3.55 -12.80 -10.98
CA THR A 67 -4.13 -12.22 -9.76
C THR A 67 -4.01 -10.70 -9.77
N SER A 68 -2.82 -10.15 -10.05
CA SER A 68 -2.60 -8.70 -10.21
C SER A 68 -3.49 -8.10 -11.29
N LEU A 69 -3.68 -8.82 -12.41
CA LEU A 69 -4.55 -8.37 -13.50
C LEU A 69 -6.02 -8.33 -13.10
N ALA A 70 -6.52 -9.36 -12.41
CA ALA A 70 -7.88 -9.40 -11.92
C ALA A 70 -8.13 -8.30 -10.87
N GLU A 71 -7.17 -8.08 -9.97
CA GLU A 71 -7.22 -7.01 -8.98
C GLU A 71 -7.25 -5.63 -9.65
N PHE A 72 -6.34 -5.38 -10.59
CA PHE A 72 -6.32 -4.14 -11.37
C PHE A 72 -7.68 -3.89 -12.02
N GLN A 73 -8.30 -4.90 -12.65
CA GLN A 73 -9.64 -4.78 -13.22
C GLN A 73 -10.71 -4.48 -12.17
N THR A 74 -10.71 -5.15 -11.02
CA THR A 74 -11.66 -4.88 -9.93
C THR A 74 -11.58 -3.44 -9.45
N HIS A 75 -10.37 -2.89 -9.33
CA HIS A 75 -10.20 -1.49 -8.96
C HIS A 75 -10.70 -0.50 -10.02
N LEU A 76 -10.80 -0.91 -11.29
CA LEU A 76 -11.43 -0.10 -12.33
C LEU A 76 -12.95 -0.20 -12.31
N TYR A 77 -13.54 -1.24 -11.74
CA TYR A 77 -14.98 -1.52 -11.77
C TYR A 77 -15.50 -1.94 -10.39
N LEU A 78 -15.49 -1.03 -9.42
CA LEU A 78 -15.83 -1.33 -8.02
C LEU A 78 -17.27 -1.80 -7.81
N ASN A 79 -18.18 -1.44 -8.72
CA ASN A 79 -19.58 -1.86 -8.70
C ASN A 79 -19.83 -3.23 -9.38
N ASP A 80 -18.83 -3.79 -10.06
CA ASP A 80 -18.96 -5.08 -10.74
C ASP A 80 -18.61 -6.24 -9.79
N SER A 81 -19.64 -6.82 -9.19
CA SER A 81 -19.50 -7.98 -8.31
C SER A 81 -18.85 -9.19 -9.00
N SER A 82 -18.93 -9.30 -10.33
CA SER A 82 -18.31 -10.38 -11.09
C SER A 82 -16.79 -10.26 -11.06
N LYS A 83 -16.25 -9.05 -11.25
CA LYS A 83 -14.79 -8.79 -11.17
C LYS A 83 -14.23 -9.12 -9.80
N ARG A 84 -14.96 -8.76 -8.75
CA ARG A 84 -14.59 -9.10 -7.37
C ARG A 84 -14.57 -10.61 -7.15
N ARG A 85 -15.60 -11.34 -7.58
CA ARG A 85 -15.63 -12.82 -7.51
C ARG A 85 -14.46 -13.46 -8.27
N THR A 86 -14.14 -12.96 -9.47
CA THR A 86 -12.98 -13.44 -10.25
C THR A 86 -11.66 -13.20 -9.51
N THR A 87 -11.50 -12.02 -8.92
CA THR A 87 -10.30 -11.67 -8.15
C THR A 87 -10.17 -12.55 -6.91
N ASP A 88 -11.26 -12.74 -6.15
CA ASP A 88 -11.29 -13.61 -4.98
C ASP A 88 -10.93 -15.07 -5.36
N LYS A 89 -11.46 -15.59 -6.49
CA LYS A 89 -11.11 -16.91 -7.02
C LYS A 89 -9.61 -17.05 -7.28
N TYR A 90 -9.00 -16.11 -8.00
CA TYR A 90 -7.56 -16.19 -8.31
C TYR A 90 -6.69 -16.02 -7.07
N TYR A 91 -7.10 -15.16 -6.13
CA TYR A 91 -6.44 -15.05 -4.83
C TYR A 91 -6.48 -16.35 -4.03
N GLU A 92 -7.59 -17.09 -4.06
CA GLU A 92 -7.70 -18.39 -3.40
C GLU A 92 -6.74 -19.42 -4.00
N ILE A 93 -6.70 -19.52 -5.34
CA ILE A 93 -5.78 -20.43 -6.06
C ILE A 93 -4.32 -20.08 -5.75
N TYR A 94 -3.97 -18.80 -5.90
CA TYR A 94 -2.63 -18.29 -5.63
C TYR A 94 -2.19 -18.56 -4.19
N ARG A 95 -3.05 -18.28 -3.19
CA ARG A 95 -2.77 -18.58 -1.78
C ARG A 95 -2.65 -20.07 -1.50
N SER A 96 -3.48 -20.90 -2.15
CA SER A 96 -3.39 -22.35 -2.01
C SER A 96 -2.03 -22.85 -2.49
N CYS A 97 -1.55 -22.37 -3.63
CA CYS A 97 -0.23 -22.71 -4.15
C CYS A 97 0.90 -22.32 -3.19
N LEU A 98 0.86 -21.08 -2.67
CA LEU A 98 1.85 -20.62 -1.68
C LEU A 98 1.81 -21.48 -0.40
N LYS A 99 0.62 -21.95 0.01
CA LYS A 99 0.46 -22.82 1.18
C LYS A 99 1.11 -24.19 0.97
N THR A 100 0.95 -24.80 -0.20
CA THR A 100 1.61 -26.09 -0.53
C THR A 100 3.12 -25.98 -0.39
N ILE A 101 3.70 -24.91 -0.92
CA ILE A 101 5.15 -24.65 -0.86
C ILE A 101 5.60 -24.35 0.57
N ALA A 102 4.78 -23.63 1.35
CA ALA A 102 5.04 -23.38 2.77
C ALA A 102 5.08 -24.68 3.61
N ILE A 103 4.17 -25.62 3.35
CA ILE A 103 4.14 -26.94 4.03
C ILE A 103 5.42 -27.71 3.73
N VAL A 104 5.86 -27.70 2.47
CA VAL A 104 7.12 -28.32 2.04
C VAL A 104 8.31 -27.67 2.74
N ALA A 105 8.38 -26.33 2.77
CA ALA A 105 9.47 -25.60 3.41
C ALA A 105 9.60 -25.88 4.92
N ARG A 106 8.51 -26.19 5.62
CA ARG A 106 8.54 -26.60 7.04
C ARG A 106 9.33 -27.89 7.27
N ARG A 107 9.38 -28.79 6.29
CA ARG A 107 10.15 -30.05 6.41
C ARG A 107 11.67 -29.82 6.41
N PHE A 108 12.12 -28.64 6.02
CA PHE A 108 13.52 -28.23 5.97
C PHE A 108 13.94 -27.30 7.12
N GLN A 109 13.26 -27.37 8.27
CA GLN A 109 13.56 -26.50 9.42
C GLN A 109 15.03 -26.58 9.88
N SER A 110 15.66 -27.74 9.75
CA SER A 110 17.07 -27.96 10.08
C SER A 110 18.03 -27.09 9.28
N LEU A 111 17.69 -26.75 8.02
CA LEU A 111 18.49 -25.86 7.17
C LEU A 111 18.46 -24.40 7.66
N ILE A 112 17.37 -23.99 8.32
CA ILE A 112 17.20 -22.60 8.78
C ILE A 112 18.18 -22.28 9.92
N ASN A 113 18.41 -23.22 10.82
CA ASN A 113 19.23 -23.00 12.00
C ASN A 113 20.74 -23.01 11.68
N ASN A 114 21.14 -23.64 10.56
CA ASN A 114 22.54 -23.94 10.26
C ASN A 114 23.13 -23.17 9.06
N ASN A 115 22.35 -22.32 8.38
CA ASN A 115 22.76 -21.68 7.13
C ASN A 115 22.60 -20.15 7.17
N GLN A 116 23.39 -19.39 6.42
CA GLN A 116 23.23 -17.93 6.22
C GLN A 116 22.87 -17.54 4.77
N THR A 117 22.60 -18.52 3.89
CA THR A 117 22.36 -18.30 2.45
C THR A 117 20.97 -17.76 2.10
N SER A 118 20.78 -17.35 0.84
CA SER A 118 19.49 -16.98 0.24
C SER A 118 18.42 -18.08 0.35
N ILE A 119 18.82 -19.35 0.46
CA ILE A 119 17.90 -20.49 0.65
C ILE A 119 17.24 -20.43 2.03
N ARG A 120 17.99 -20.06 3.08
CA ARG A 120 17.40 -19.85 4.42
C ARG A 120 16.36 -18.74 4.39
N TRP A 121 16.67 -17.60 3.76
CA TRP A 121 15.73 -16.49 3.65
C TRP A 121 14.47 -16.89 2.91
N LEU A 122 14.62 -17.69 1.87
CA LEU A 122 13.50 -18.23 1.11
C LEU A 122 12.63 -19.16 1.96
N LEU A 123 13.24 -20.10 2.68
CA LEU A 123 12.53 -21.00 3.60
C LEU A 123 11.78 -20.24 4.71
N LEU A 124 12.43 -19.29 5.38
CA LEU A 124 11.80 -18.43 6.39
C LEU A 124 10.58 -17.68 5.82
N ARG A 125 10.70 -17.17 4.58
CA ARG A 125 9.62 -16.44 3.91
C ARG A 125 8.45 -17.35 3.56
N THR A 126 8.70 -18.52 3.01
CA THR A 126 7.65 -19.50 2.70
C THR A 126 6.93 -19.98 3.96
N GLN A 127 7.64 -20.16 5.08
CA GLN A 127 7.03 -20.52 6.35
C GLN A 127 6.11 -19.42 6.90
N ALA A 128 6.53 -18.15 6.83
CA ALA A 128 5.68 -17.03 7.23
C ALA A 128 4.36 -16.98 6.43
N ILE A 129 4.38 -17.38 5.15
CA ILE A 129 3.17 -17.49 4.32
C ILE A 129 2.25 -18.62 4.79
N GLY A 130 2.82 -19.73 5.30
CA GLY A 130 2.07 -20.85 5.90
C GLY A 130 1.69 -20.69 7.37
N ASP A 131 2.34 -19.79 8.10
CA ASP A 131 2.09 -19.45 9.52
C ASP A 131 0.91 -18.49 9.72
N ALA A 132 0.24 -18.11 8.63
CA ALA A 132 -1.20 -17.93 8.72
C ALA A 132 -1.78 -19.26 9.22
N GLY A 133 -1.97 -19.39 10.54
CA GLY A 133 -2.47 -20.55 11.29
C GLY A 133 -3.91 -20.97 10.93
N GLU A 134 -4.26 -20.87 9.67
CA GLU A 134 -5.52 -21.16 9.02
C GLU A 134 -5.54 -22.61 8.52
N ASN A 135 -5.16 -23.55 9.37
CA ASN A 135 -5.46 -24.97 9.10
C ASN A 135 -6.91 -25.30 9.41
N ASN A 136 -7.59 -24.47 10.22
CA ASN A 136 -9.01 -24.61 10.51
C ASN A 136 -9.84 -23.65 9.64
N THR A 137 -10.48 -24.21 8.62
CA THR A 137 -11.36 -23.48 7.69
C THR A 137 -12.49 -22.73 8.41
N VAL A 138 -12.99 -23.25 9.54
CA VAL A 138 -14.05 -22.60 10.32
C VAL A 138 -13.53 -21.32 10.98
N ILE A 139 -12.37 -21.39 11.65
CA ILE A 139 -11.75 -20.22 12.30
C ILE A 139 -11.40 -19.13 11.27
N LYS A 140 -10.91 -19.54 10.10
CA LYS A 140 -10.62 -18.63 8.99
C LYS A 140 -11.88 -17.89 8.53
N LEU A 141 -12.96 -18.62 8.26
CA LEU A 141 -14.24 -18.04 7.84
C LEU A 141 -14.77 -17.07 8.90
N GLU A 142 -14.61 -17.40 10.18
CA GLU A 142 -15.02 -16.53 11.27
C GLU A 142 -14.22 -15.22 11.31
N MET A 143 -12.89 -15.29 11.24
CA MET A 143 -12.05 -14.08 11.15
C MET A 143 -12.37 -13.23 9.91
N GLN A 144 -12.68 -13.87 8.77
CA GLN A 144 -13.08 -13.17 7.55
C GLN A 144 -14.42 -12.46 7.74
N LYS A 145 -15.41 -13.10 8.36
CA LYS A 145 -16.70 -12.47 8.71
C LYS A 145 -16.51 -11.27 9.62
N LEU A 146 -15.70 -11.41 10.69
CA LEU A 146 -15.39 -10.30 11.61
C LEU A 146 -14.75 -9.12 10.88
N ARG A 147 -13.72 -9.36 10.05
CA ARG A 147 -13.08 -8.32 9.24
C ARG A 147 -14.06 -7.68 8.25
N SER A 148 -14.89 -8.49 7.59
CA SER A 148 -15.89 -7.99 6.64
C SER A 148 -16.92 -7.09 7.33
N ARG A 149 -17.39 -7.49 8.52
CA ARG A 149 -18.36 -6.70 9.30
C ARG A 149 -17.77 -5.39 9.79
N MET A 150 -16.53 -5.41 10.29
CA MET A 150 -15.80 -4.20 10.64
C MET A 150 -15.60 -3.27 9.44
N LYS A 151 -15.24 -3.83 8.27
CA LYS A 151 -15.11 -3.05 7.03
C LYS A 151 -16.44 -2.42 6.62
N GLU A 152 -17.55 -3.15 6.71
CA GLU A 152 -18.89 -2.63 6.43
C GLU A 152 -19.26 -1.48 7.36
N ILE A 153 -18.99 -1.61 8.67
CA ILE A 153 -19.24 -0.55 9.65
C ILE A 153 -18.39 0.69 9.33
N TYR A 154 -17.09 0.52 9.09
CA TYR A 154 -16.18 1.62 8.78
C TYR A 154 -16.59 2.44 7.54
N HIS A 155 -17.14 1.78 6.51
CA HIS A 155 -17.60 2.44 5.28
C HIS A 155 -19.07 2.86 5.32
N ARG A 156 -19.75 2.73 6.48
CA ARG A 156 -21.14 3.15 6.62
C ARG A 156 -21.22 4.67 6.55
N LYS A 157 -22.17 5.17 5.76
CA LYS A 157 -22.48 6.60 5.74
C LYS A 157 -23.30 7.01 6.96
N PHE A 158 -23.04 8.20 7.49
CA PHE A 158 -23.77 8.84 8.58
C PHE A 158 -24.31 10.21 8.13
N ILE A 159 -25.20 10.79 8.92
CA ILE A 159 -25.80 12.11 8.63
C ILE A 159 -25.21 13.12 9.60
N TRP A 160 -24.66 14.21 9.07
CA TRP A 160 -24.21 15.37 9.82
C TRP A 160 -24.71 16.64 9.13
N ASN A 161 -25.42 17.51 9.85
CA ASN A 161 -26.03 18.74 9.31
C ASN A 161 -26.79 18.51 7.98
N ASN A 162 -27.72 17.55 7.98
CA ASN A 162 -28.51 17.13 6.81
C ASN A 162 -27.70 16.63 5.60
N THR A 163 -26.40 16.42 5.76
CA THR A 163 -25.50 15.91 4.71
C THR A 163 -25.13 14.48 5.03
N GLN A 164 -25.26 13.59 4.04
CA GLN A 164 -24.86 12.20 4.18
C GLN A 164 -23.38 12.04 3.80
N LEU A 165 -22.54 11.64 4.75
CA LEU A 165 -21.09 11.53 4.61
C LEU A 165 -20.60 10.11 4.92
N GLY A 166 -19.59 9.63 4.19
CA GLY A 166 -18.74 8.51 4.61
C GLY A 166 -17.42 8.99 5.19
N ILE A 167 -16.70 8.12 5.91
CA ILE A 167 -15.40 8.45 6.54
C ILE A 167 -14.38 9.04 5.54
N ASP A 168 -14.37 8.55 4.30
CA ASP A 168 -13.48 9.05 3.24
C ASP A 168 -13.75 10.52 2.84
N GLU A 169 -14.97 11.01 3.07
CA GLU A 169 -15.40 12.37 2.75
C GLU A 169 -15.13 13.35 3.92
N VAL A 170 -15.01 12.84 5.15
CA VAL A 170 -14.91 13.64 6.38
C VAL A 170 -13.68 14.53 6.38
N GLN A 171 -12.53 14.04 5.91
CA GLN A 171 -11.27 14.79 5.95
C GLN A 171 -11.32 16.08 5.13
N GLU A 172 -11.99 16.06 3.96
CA GLU A 172 -12.15 17.25 3.13
C GLU A 172 -13.09 18.27 3.79
N VAL A 173 -14.15 17.79 4.44
CA VAL A 173 -15.11 18.66 5.15
C VAL A 173 -14.43 19.29 6.37
N LEU A 174 -13.77 18.50 7.23
CA LEU A 174 -13.00 19.00 8.39
C LEU A 174 -12.00 20.09 7.99
N GLY A 175 -11.29 19.88 6.88
CA GLY A 175 -10.30 20.84 6.39
C GLY A 175 -10.86 22.21 5.96
N LYS A 176 -12.17 22.31 5.70
CA LYS A 176 -12.86 23.54 5.28
C LYS A 176 -13.63 24.21 6.41
N LEU A 177 -13.85 23.51 7.53
CA LEU A 177 -14.56 24.07 8.67
C LEU A 177 -13.66 25.05 9.44
N GLU A 178 -14.29 26.11 9.95
CA GLU A 178 -13.62 27.14 10.76
C GLU A 178 -14.18 27.20 12.19
N SER A 179 -15.41 26.76 12.42
CA SER A 179 -16.04 26.74 13.75
C SER A 179 -15.54 25.56 14.61
N PRO A 180 -15.03 25.79 15.83
CA PRO A 180 -14.66 24.72 16.75
C PRO A 180 -15.80 23.76 17.09
N ASP A 181 -17.02 24.25 17.23
CA ASP A 181 -18.19 23.43 17.56
C ASP A 181 -18.57 22.52 16.39
N ASP A 182 -18.47 23.01 15.16
CA ASP A 182 -18.70 22.18 13.95
C ASP A 182 -17.59 21.13 13.80
N LEU A 183 -16.33 21.50 14.05
CA LEU A 183 -15.21 20.55 14.05
C LEU A 183 -15.43 19.43 15.07
N LEU A 184 -15.82 19.76 16.30
CA LEU A 184 -16.11 18.79 17.36
C LEU A 184 -17.31 17.92 17.00
N SER A 185 -18.41 18.53 16.52
CA SER A 185 -19.63 17.82 16.13
C SER A 185 -19.39 16.82 15.00
N LEU A 186 -18.68 17.23 13.94
CA LEU A 186 -18.35 16.34 12.83
C LEU A 186 -17.38 15.23 13.26
N TRP A 187 -16.36 15.56 14.07
CA TRP A 187 -15.42 14.56 14.58
C TRP A 187 -16.14 13.51 15.44
N ASN A 188 -17.04 13.92 16.33
CA ASN A 188 -17.84 13.00 17.15
C ASN A 188 -18.74 12.11 16.28
N ALA A 189 -19.47 12.69 15.31
CA ALA A 189 -20.34 11.93 14.41
C ALA A 189 -19.55 10.87 13.61
N ALA A 190 -18.35 11.21 13.15
CA ALA A 190 -17.45 10.27 12.47
C ALA A 190 -16.92 9.18 13.44
N TYR A 191 -16.54 9.55 14.65
CA TYR A 191 -16.03 8.62 15.67
C TYR A 191 -17.10 7.59 16.10
N GLU A 192 -18.36 8.02 16.23
CA GLU A 192 -19.50 7.16 16.60
C GLU A 192 -19.72 6.01 15.62
N VAL A 193 -19.36 6.18 14.34
CA VAL A 193 -19.43 5.10 13.33
C VAL A 193 -18.59 3.89 13.76
N ALA A 194 -17.45 4.11 14.40
CA ALA A 194 -16.51 3.05 14.77
C ALA A 194 -16.86 2.35 16.10
N ILE A 195 -17.72 2.94 16.95
CA ILE A 195 -18.05 2.38 18.28
C ILE A 195 -18.53 0.91 18.19
N PRO A 196 -19.43 0.52 17.27
CA PRO A 196 -19.89 -0.87 17.15
C PRO A 196 -18.78 -1.84 16.72
N MET A 197 -17.62 -1.37 16.23
CA MET A 197 -16.50 -2.24 15.83
C MET A 197 -15.77 -2.83 17.02
N ARG A 198 -15.91 -2.27 18.23
CA ARG A 198 -15.16 -2.65 19.44
C ARG A 198 -15.24 -4.15 19.74
N ASP A 199 -16.45 -4.72 19.70
CA ASP A 199 -16.67 -6.12 20.07
C ASP A 199 -16.13 -7.08 18.99
N TYR A 200 -16.31 -6.72 17.72
CA TYR A 200 -15.75 -7.47 16.60
C TYR A 200 -14.22 -7.46 16.62
N TYR A 201 -13.61 -6.32 16.92
CA TYR A 201 -12.16 -6.18 17.03
C TYR A 201 -11.62 -7.00 18.20
N SER A 202 -12.25 -6.90 19.37
CA SER A 202 -11.87 -7.67 20.56
C SER A 202 -11.92 -9.17 20.31
N THR A 203 -12.98 -9.65 19.67
CA THR A 203 -13.14 -11.06 19.27
C THR A 203 -12.07 -11.49 18.26
N LEU A 204 -11.79 -10.65 17.26
CA LEU A 204 -10.76 -10.93 16.26
C LEU A 204 -9.38 -11.07 16.89
N ILE A 205 -9.01 -10.18 17.82
CA ILE A 205 -7.73 -10.24 18.54
C ILE A 205 -7.65 -11.49 19.42
N ALA A 206 -8.73 -11.86 20.11
CA ALA A 206 -8.76 -13.06 20.93
C ALA A 206 -8.48 -14.33 20.10
N ILE A 207 -9.14 -14.47 18.94
CA ILE A 207 -8.91 -15.58 18.00
C ILE A 207 -7.46 -15.58 17.51
N GLN A 208 -6.93 -14.43 17.09
CA GLN A 208 -5.57 -14.32 16.56
C GLN A 208 -4.51 -14.68 17.61
N ASN A 209 -4.69 -14.24 18.85
CA ASN A 209 -3.78 -14.58 19.94
C ASN A 209 -3.87 -16.06 20.33
N GLN A 210 -5.05 -16.67 20.26
CA GLN A 210 -5.21 -18.11 20.48
C GLN A 210 -4.45 -18.91 19.40
N GLN A 211 -4.55 -18.52 18.14
CA GLN A 211 -3.81 -19.16 17.05
C GLN A 211 -2.29 -18.99 17.22
N ALA A 212 -1.83 -17.79 17.61
CA ALA A 212 -0.42 -17.55 17.89
C ALA A 212 0.11 -18.50 18.99
N LYS A 213 -0.64 -18.66 20.08
CA LYS A 213 -0.29 -19.60 21.16
C LYS A 213 -0.25 -21.05 20.72
N GLN A 214 -1.16 -21.48 19.85
CA GLN A 214 -1.13 -22.83 19.25
C GLN A 214 0.15 -23.07 18.44
N ASN A 215 0.73 -22.00 17.88
CA ASN A 215 2.00 -22.02 17.15
C ASN A 215 3.22 -21.71 18.06
N ARG A 216 3.07 -21.80 19.40
CA ARG A 216 4.13 -21.54 20.38
C ARG A 216 4.69 -20.11 20.32
N LEU A 217 3.89 -19.15 19.87
CA LEU A 217 4.18 -17.71 19.93
C LEU A 217 3.52 -17.09 21.17
N THR A 218 4.00 -15.92 21.58
CA THR A 218 3.46 -15.18 22.74
C THR A 218 2.06 -14.67 22.44
N ASP A 219 1.93 -13.98 21.32
CA ASP A 219 0.70 -13.43 20.78
C ASP A 219 0.87 -13.16 19.26
N LYS A 220 -0.15 -12.57 18.63
CA LYS A 220 -0.12 -12.29 17.19
C LYS A 220 1.01 -11.34 16.77
N THR A 221 1.51 -10.48 17.67
CA THR A 221 2.54 -9.49 17.31
C THR A 221 3.85 -10.15 16.88
N ASP A 222 4.17 -11.33 17.42
CA ASP A 222 5.35 -12.13 17.03
C ASP A 222 5.34 -12.54 15.55
N LEU A 223 4.17 -12.53 14.89
CA LEU A 223 4.02 -12.77 13.45
C LEU A 223 4.31 -11.54 12.58
N THR A 224 4.38 -10.35 13.19
CA THR A 224 4.37 -9.07 12.46
C THR A 224 5.52 -8.15 12.81
N THR A 225 6.12 -8.29 14.00
CA THR A 225 7.22 -7.46 14.47
C THR A 225 8.24 -8.32 15.19
N ASN A 226 9.50 -8.24 14.78
CA ASN A 226 10.57 -8.86 15.54
C ASN A 226 11.05 -7.91 16.67
N ILE A 227 11.70 -8.48 17.69
CA ILE A 227 12.14 -7.73 18.89
C ILE A 227 13.11 -6.61 18.52
N GLU A 228 13.97 -6.83 17.53
CA GLU A 228 14.98 -5.86 17.11
C GLU A 228 14.36 -4.66 16.39
N GLU A 229 13.38 -4.89 15.53
CA GLU A 229 12.57 -3.83 14.91
C GLU A 229 11.89 -2.97 15.97
N ARG A 230 11.27 -3.58 16.99
CA ARG A 230 10.65 -2.84 18.10
C ARG A 230 11.66 -1.97 18.85
N ARG A 231 12.86 -2.51 19.10
CA ARG A 231 13.96 -1.79 19.76
C ARG A 231 14.43 -0.59 18.93
N ILE A 232 14.59 -0.77 17.62
CA ILE A 232 14.98 0.30 16.69
C ILE A 232 13.90 1.38 16.62
N VAL A 233 12.62 1.01 16.53
CA VAL A 233 11.51 1.98 16.51
C VAL A 233 11.48 2.81 17.79
N GLU A 234 11.63 2.19 18.96
CA GLU A 234 11.68 2.92 20.23
C GLU A 234 12.90 3.86 20.29
N GLN A 235 14.06 3.40 19.83
CA GLN A 235 15.26 4.24 19.77
C GLN A 235 15.04 5.46 18.86
N LEU A 236 14.55 5.26 17.63
CA LEU A 236 14.25 6.34 16.69
C LEU A 236 13.23 7.33 17.25
N TRP A 237 12.22 6.83 17.97
CA TRP A 237 11.27 7.71 18.67
C TRP A 237 11.96 8.59 19.71
N GLN A 238 12.85 8.05 20.54
CA GLN A 238 13.57 8.85 21.53
C GLN A 238 14.47 9.91 20.87
N GLU A 239 15.07 9.61 19.72
CA GLU A 239 15.86 10.56 18.94
C GLU A 239 15.00 11.68 18.31
N LEU A 240 13.80 11.37 17.82
CA LEU A 240 12.86 12.34 17.23
C LEU A 240 12.07 13.15 18.26
N LYS A 241 11.88 12.61 19.46
CA LYS A 241 11.04 13.19 20.53
C LYS A 241 11.38 14.64 20.90
N PRO A 242 12.66 15.07 20.98
CA PRO A 242 12.98 16.48 21.23
C PRO A 242 12.42 17.42 20.16
N LEU A 243 12.60 17.08 18.87
CA LEU A 243 12.06 17.86 17.76
C LEU A 243 10.52 17.86 17.78
N HIS A 244 9.90 16.69 17.99
CA HIS A 244 8.45 16.58 18.10
C HIS A 244 7.89 17.44 19.24
N ARG A 245 8.55 17.48 20.41
CA ARG A 245 8.13 18.32 21.54
C ARG A 245 8.20 19.81 21.23
N LEU A 246 9.27 20.25 20.56
CA LEU A 246 9.39 21.65 20.12
C LEU A 246 8.32 22.01 19.11
N LEU A 247 8.09 21.16 18.10
CA LEU A 247 7.05 21.35 17.11
C LEU A 247 5.66 21.39 17.75
N HIS A 248 5.34 20.42 18.62
CA HIS A 248 4.09 20.38 19.36
C HIS A 248 3.89 21.64 20.21
N ALA A 249 4.91 22.09 20.94
CA ALA A 249 4.83 23.31 21.75
C ALA A 249 4.59 24.56 20.89
N TYR A 250 5.28 24.68 19.75
CA TYR A 250 5.06 25.75 18.79
C TYR A 250 3.62 25.73 18.23
N VAL A 251 3.16 24.58 17.75
CA VAL A 251 1.80 24.41 17.21
C VAL A 251 0.77 24.78 18.27
N ARG A 252 0.92 24.27 19.50
CA ARG A 252 0.04 24.61 20.62
C ARG A 252 0.02 26.11 20.91
N GLN A 253 1.17 26.78 20.87
CA GLN A 253 1.26 28.23 21.06
C GLN A 253 0.57 29.02 19.94
N GLN A 254 0.65 28.57 18.68
CA GLN A 254 -0.08 29.24 17.60
C GLN A 254 -1.59 28.97 17.72
N MET A 255 -1.98 27.73 18.01
CA MET A 255 -3.37 27.36 18.21
C MET A 255 -4.01 28.06 19.41
N SER A 256 -3.25 28.38 20.47
CA SER A 256 -3.78 29.17 21.58
C SER A 256 -4.12 30.61 21.22
N LYS A 257 -3.57 31.14 20.12
CA LYS A 257 -3.96 32.46 19.59
C LYS A 257 -5.24 32.34 18.76
N LEU A 258 -5.41 31.22 18.05
CA LEU A 258 -6.58 30.93 17.21
C LEU A 258 -7.80 30.54 18.06
N TYR A 259 -7.59 29.78 19.13
CA TYR A 259 -8.62 29.24 20.01
C TYR A 259 -8.29 29.51 21.50
N PRO A 260 -8.31 30.78 21.96
CA PRO A 260 -7.82 31.16 23.30
C PRO A 260 -8.55 30.48 24.46
N GLU A 261 -9.84 30.19 24.30
CA GLU A 261 -10.67 29.57 25.34
C GLU A 261 -10.58 28.04 25.36
N LEU A 262 -10.09 27.42 24.27
CA LEU A 262 -10.09 25.96 24.08
C LEU A 262 -8.69 25.34 24.23
N ILE A 263 -7.63 26.15 24.14
CA ILE A 263 -6.24 25.68 24.22
C ILE A 263 -5.59 26.22 25.49
N GLN A 264 -5.22 25.30 26.38
CA GLN A 264 -4.37 25.58 27.53
C GLN A 264 -2.92 25.20 27.20
N LEU A 265 -1.97 26.09 27.49
CA LEU A 265 -0.57 25.94 27.07
C LEU A 265 0.18 24.80 27.77
N ASP A 266 -0.37 24.23 28.81
CA ASP A 266 0.14 23.10 29.58
C ASP A 266 -0.60 21.78 29.29
N GLN A 267 -1.71 21.82 28.54
CA GLN A 267 -2.53 20.64 28.21
C GLN A 267 -2.29 20.12 26.77
N PRO A 268 -2.69 18.88 26.45
CA PRO A 268 -2.68 18.36 25.08
C PRO A 268 -3.59 19.18 24.15
N ILE A 269 -3.27 19.19 22.85
CA ILE A 269 -4.12 19.81 21.83
C ILE A 269 -5.37 18.93 21.63
N PRO A 270 -6.60 19.48 21.71
CA PRO A 270 -7.82 18.76 21.36
C PRO A 270 -7.81 18.30 19.90
N ILE A 271 -8.01 17.01 19.65
CA ILE A 271 -7.82 16.39 18.34
C ILE A 271 -8.68 17.03 17.22
N HIS A 272 -9.93 17.38 17.50
CA HIS A 272 -10.83 17.99 16.51
C HIS A 272 -10.32 19.34 15.99
N LEU A 273 -9.53 20.08 16.79
CA LEU A 273 -8.91 21.34 16.38
C LEU A 273 -7.73 21.14 15.43
N THR A 274 -7.23 19.91 15.26
CA THR A 274 -6.19 19.61 14.27
C THR A 274 -6.70 19.63 12.82
N LYS A 275 -8.03 19.71 12.63
CA LYS A 275 -8.71 19.56 11.33
C LYS A 275 -8.37 18.23 10.62
N ASP A 276 -7.93 17.22 11.37
CA ASP A 276 -7.65 15.86 10.92
C ASP A 276 -8.42 14.86 11.78
N LEU A 277 -9.08 13.89 11.14
CA LEU A 277 -9.92 12.92 11.86
C LEU A 277 -9.11 12.09 12.87
N PHE A 278 -7.84 11.82 12.56
CA PHE A 278 -6.97 10.94 13.34
C PHE A 278 -5.85 11.69 14.07
N GLY A 279 -5.77 13.02 13.93
CA GLY A 279 -4.66 13.83 14.44
C GLY A 279 -3.30 13.46 13.85
N SER A 280 -3.30 12.82 12.67
CA SER A 280 -2.14 12.23 12.02
C SER A 280 -1.39 13.23 11.13
N MET A 281 -2.11 14.24 10.61
CA MET A 281 -1.59 15.28 9.75
C MET A 281 -2.08 16.65 10.22
N MET A 282 -1.30 17.69 9.93
CA MET A 282 -1.65 19.09 10.24
C MET A 282 -1.80 19.92 8.96
N THR A 283 -1.99 19.28 7.81
CA THR A 283 -1.98 19.90 6.47
C THR A 283 -2.95 21.07 6.35
N TYR A 284 -4.17 20.94 6.90
CA TYR A 284 -5.18 22.01 6.87
C TYR A 284 -4.93 23.14 7.88
N LEU A 285 -4.11 22.89 8.91
CA LEU A 285 -3.70 23.93 9.87
C LEU A 285 -2.52 24.76 9.39
N VAL A 286 -1.67 24.22 8.50
CA VAL A 286 -0.39 24.86 8.13
C VAL A 286 -0.56 26.35 7.83
N LYS A 287 -1.56 26.71 7.01
CA LYS A 287 -1.84 28.10 6.60
C LYS A 287 -2.02 29.06 7.79
N ASP A 288 -2.59 28.57 8.89
CA ASP A 288 -3.00 29.36 10.06
C ASP A 288 -1.87 29.46 11.10
N ILE A 289 -0.86 28.59 11.02
CA ILE A 289 0.21 28.48 12.02
C ILE A 289 1.61 28.75 11.46
N LEU A 290 1.73 29.26 10.23
CA LEU A 290 3.03 29.58 9.63
C LEU A 290 3.78 30.65 10.45
N PRO A 291 5.08 30.47 10.72
CA PRO A 291 5.89 31.50 11.37
C PRO A 291 5.96 32.81 10.56
N PHE A 292 5.93 32.68 9.23
CA PHE A 292 6.02 33.78 8.27
C PHE A 292 4.84 33.70 7.30
N PRO A 293 3.64 34.16 7.68
CA PRO A 293 2.41 33.95 6.90
C PRO A 293 2.42 34.67 5.54
N TYR A 294 3.30 35.66 5.36
CA TYR A 294 3.50 36.36 4.10
C TYR A 294 4.29 35.54 3.07
N LEU A 295 5.02 34.49 3.50
CA LEU A 295 5.67 33.55 2.59
C LEU A 295 4.64 32.49 2.17
N LYS A 296 4.09 32.65 0.97
CA LYS A 296 3.23 31.63 0.38
C LYS A 296 4.06 30.37 0.09
N GLY A 297 3.53 29.21 0.48
CA GLY A 297 4.10 27.92 0.10
C GLY A 297 4.11 27.73 -1.42
N ILE A 298 4.88 26.75 -1.90
CA ILE A 298 4.99 26.46 -3.33
C ILE A 298 3.69 25.80 -3.82
N ASP A 299 2.95 26.52 -4.67
CA ASP A 299 1.80 25.99 -5.41
C ASP A 299 2.15 25.83 -6.89
N LEU A 300 2.31 24.58 -7.31
CA LEU A 300 2.63 24.21 -8.69
C LEU A 300 1.40 24.22 -9.60
N GLY A 301 0.18 24.24 -9.04
CA GLY A 301 -1.06 24.15 -9.82
C GLY A 301 -1.18 25.23 -10.91
N PRO A 302 -1.03 26.53 -10.57
CA PRO A 302 -1.04 27.60 -11.56
C PRO A 302 0.05 27.47 -12.63
N ALA A 303 1.29 27.16 -12.23
CA ALA A 303 2.41 27.01 -13.16
C ALA A 303 2.19 25.84 -14.12
N MET A 304 1.75 24.68 -13.61
CA MET A 304 1.40 23.53 -14.44
C MET A 304 0.29 23.84 -15.45
N LYS A 305 -0.73 24.62 -15.06
CA LYS A 305 -1.78 25.06 -15.99
C LYS A 305 -1.24 25.99 -17.07
N GLN A 306 -0.39 26.96 -16.70
CA GLN A 306 0.25 27.88 -17.63
C GLN A 306 1.13 27.13 -18.64
N GLU A 307 1.86 26.11 -18.19
CA GLU A 307 2.72 25.25 -19.01
C GLU A 307 1.97 24.10 -19.72
N ASN A 308 0.63 24.19 -19.79
CA ASN A 308 -0.26 23.23 -20.44
C ASN A 308 0.04 21.77 -20.01
N PHE A 309 0.14 21.52 -18.71
CA PHE A 309 0.29 20.16 -18.20
C PHE A 309 -0.99 19.35 -18.40
N THR A 310 -0.82 18.10 -18.80
CA THR A 310 -1.82 17.04 -18.64
C THR A 310 -1.44 16.18 -17.43
N GLU A 311 -2.38 15.38 -16.92
CA GLU A 311 -2.09 14.45 -15.83
C GLU A 311 -0.95 13.49 -16.20
N GLU A 312 -0.99 12.94 -17.42
CA GLU A 312 0.04 12.06 -17.97
C GLU A 312 1.41 12.76 -18.11
N LYS A 313 1.43 14.06 -18.44
CA LYS A 313 2.69 14.82 -18.53
C LYS A 313 3.44 14.84 -17.20
N ILE A 314 2.76 14.81 -16.06
CA ILE A 314 3.40 14.71 -14.74
C ILE A 314 4.21 13.40 -14.64
N PHE A 315 3.66 12.28 -15.12
CA PHE A 315 4.35 10.99 -15.13
C PHE A 315 5.57 10.99 -16.05
N HIS A 316 5.51 11.68 -17.20
CA HIS A 316 6.70 11.87 -18.04
C HIS A 316 7.81 12.69 -17.36
N TYR A 317 7.45 13.67 -16.52
CA TYR A 317 8.45 14.37 -15.70
C TYR A 317 9.07 13.43 -14.66
N ALA A 318 8.26 12.60 -14.01
CA ALA A 318 8.76 11.62 -13.05
C ALA A 318 9.67 10.56 -13.73
N ASP A 319 9.27 9.97 -14.84
CA ASP A 319 10.09 9.00 -15.59
C ASP A 319 11.44 9.61 -16.01
N ARG A 320 11.44 10.85 -16.54
CA ARG A 320 12.68 11.56 -16.86
C ARG A 320 13.56 11.83 -15.65
N PHE A 321 12.98 12.10 -14.48
CA PHE A 321 13.75 12.24 -13.24
C PHE A 321 14.49 10.95 -12.92
N PHE A 322 13.81 9.80 -12.94
CA PHE A 322 14.44 8.50 -12.69
C PHE A 322 15.50 8.15 -13.75
N VAL A 323 15.21 8.38 -15.04
CA VAL A 323 16.20 8.19 -16.12
C VAL A 323 17.43 9.10 -15.92
N SER A 324 17.26 10.31 -15.41
CA SER A 324 18.39 11.21 -15.11
C SER A 324 19.31 10.69 -13.99
N LEU A 325 18.81 9.79 -13.15
CA LEU A 325 19.58 9.05 -12.15
C LEU A 325 20.18 7.75 -12.70
N ASN A 326 20.14 7.55 -14.02
CA ASN A 326 20.57 6.34 -14.71
C ASN A 326 19.75 5.08 -14.33
N LEU A 327 18.47 5.26 -14.00
CA LEU A 327 17.52 4.17 -13.75
C LEU A 327 16.74 3.80 -15.01
N THR A 328 16.00 2.70 -14.93
CA THR A 328 15.33 2.06 -16.07
C THR A 328 14.15 2.90 -16.56
N GLN A 329 14.13 3.29 -17.84
CA GLN A 329 12.94 3.92 -18.41
C GLN A 329 11.73 2.97 -18.35
N VAL A 330 10.54 3.49 -18.01
CA VAL A 330 9.33 2.66 -17.98
C VAL A 330 8.96 2.12 -19.37
N PRO A 331 8.45 0.89 -19.48
CA PRO A 331 8.13 0.27 -20.78
C PRO A 331 6.91 0.92 -21.46
N ASN A 332 6.76 0.74 -22.77
CA ASN A 332 5.61 1.28 -23.53
C ASN A 332 4.24 0.80 -23.02
N SER A 333 4.18 -0.42 -22.49
CA SER A 333 3.00 -0.98 -21.83
C SER A 333 2.53 -0.11 -20.65
N PHE A 334 3.44 0.52 -19.91
CA PHE A 334 3.10 1.41 -18.80
C PHE A 334 2.22 2.55 -19.28
N TRP A 335 2.60 3.22 -20.36
CA TRP A 335 1.83 4.33 -20.95
C TRP A 335 0.48 3.85 -21.52
N ASN A 336 0.46 2.67 -22.14
CA ASN A 336 -0.74 2.15 -22.81
C ASN A 336 -1.78 1.54 -21.85
N LEU A 337 -1.36 1.00 -20.70
CA LEU A 337 -2.19 0.18 -19.81
C LEU A 337 -2.47 0.83 -18.45
N SER A 338 -1.72 1.86 -18.07
CA SER A 338 -1.95 2.61 -16.83
C SER A 338 -3.12 3.57 -16.92
N ILE A 339 -3.65 3.95 -15.75
CA ILE A 339 -4.69 4.96 -15.62
C ILE A 339 -4.12 6.17 -14.89
N PHE A 340 -3.83 7.24 -15.64
CA PHE A 340 -3.26 8.48 -15.12
C PHE A 340 -4.30 9.50 -14.65
N LYS A 341 -5.58 9.29 -14.95
CA LYS A 341 -6.67 10.16 -14.52
C LYS A 341 -7.99 9.40 -14.37
N LYS A 342 -8.93 9.98 -13.64
CA LYS A 342 -10.25 9.39 -13.46
C LYS A 342 -10.94 9.20 -14.81
N ILE A 343 -11.39 7.98 -15.08
CA ILE A 343 -12.18 7.69 -16.28
C ILE A 343 -13.61 8.23 -16.06
N PRO A 344 -14.14 9.08 -16.97
CA PRO A 344 -15.49 9.62 -16.83
C PRO A 344 -16.54 8.51 -16.67
N ASN A 345 -17.52 8.75 -15.80
CA ASN A 345 -18.65 7.86 -15.54
C ASN A 345 -18.28 6.44 -15.06
N ARG A 346 -17.07 6.24 -14.54
CA ARG A 346 -16.61 4.96 -13.99
C ARG A 346 -16.47 5.03 -12.48
N HIS A 347 -17.09 4.07 -11.78
CA HIS A 347 -16.90 3.90 -10.35
C HIS A 347 -15.64 3.06 -10.11
N MET A 348 -14.50 3.74 -10.06
CA MET A 348 -13.17 3.15 -9.86
C MET A 348 -12.58 3.63 -8.53
N ALA A 349 -11.64 2.84 -7.99
CA ALA A 349 -10.79 3.32 -6.92
C ALA A 349 -9.96 4.50 -7.44
N CYS A 350 -9.77 5.53 -6.61
CA CYS A 350 -8.97 6.70 -6.95
C CYS A 350 -7.67 6.85 -6.14
N HIS A 351 -7.53 6.12 -5.03
CA HIS A 351 -6.29 6.11 -4.25
C HIS A 351 -5.10 5.73 -5.15
N PRO A 352 -3.96 6.44 -5.12
CA PRO A 352 -2.79 6.09 -5.93
C PRO A 352 -2.33 4.66 -5.64
N THR A 353 -1.96 3.91 -6.69
CA THR A 353 -1.44 2.54 -6.52
C THR A 353 -0.58 2.16 -7.73
N ALA A 354 0.68 1.82 -7.48
CA ALA A 354 1.54 1.09 -8.40
C ALA A 354 1.28 -0.42 -8.37
N PHE A 355 1.34 -1.07 -9.54
CA PHE A 355 1.10 -2.50 -9.72
C PHE A 355 2.33 -3.18 -10.33
N ASP A 356 2.85 -4.16 -9.61
CA ASP A 356 3.76 -5.17 -10.16
C ASP A 356 2.91 -6.26 -10.84
N MET A 357 3.06 -6.39 -12.15
CA MET A 357 2.35 -7.42 -12.92
C MET A 357 3.20 -8.69 -13.07
N TYR A 358 4.37 -8.79 -12.43
CA TYR A 358 5.22 -9.98 -12.44
C TYR A 358 5.68 -10.42 -13.85
N LYS A 359 5.56 -9.54 -14.85
CA LYS A 359 6.11 -9.69 -16.20
C LYS A 359 7.23 -8.66 -16.40
N TYR A 360 8.20 -9.00 -17.26
CA TYR A 360 9.40 -8.18 -17.48
C TYR A 360 9.11 -6.77 -18.01
N ASP A 361 7.99 -6.61 -18.68
CA ASP A 361 7.59 -5.43 -19.42
C ASP A 361 6.18 -4.99 -19.05
N ASP A 362 5.62 -5.39 -17.90
CA ASP A 362 4.30 -4.95 -17.48
C ASP A 362 4.35 -4.46 -16.03
N VAL A 363 4.27 -3.15 -15.89
CA VAL A 363 4.13 -2.41 -14.63
C VAL A 363 3.09 -1.34 -14.91
N ARG A 364 2.22 -1.07 -13.95
CA ARG A 364 1.09 -0.16 -14.17
C ARG A 364 0.86 0.74 -12.98
N ILE A 365 0.23 1.88 -13.24
CA ILE A 365 -0.25 2.76 -12.18
C ILE A 365 -1.74 3.02 -12.34
N ARG A 366 -2.42 3.22 -11.22
CA ARG A 366 -3.80 3.71 -11.19
C ARG A 366 -3.88 4.89 -10.22
N MET A 367 -4.12 6.07 -10.76
CA MET A 367 -4.27 7.30 -9.98
C MET A 367 -5.29 8.24 -10.63
N CYS A 368 -6.15 8.85 -9.82
CA CYS A 368 -7.03 9.93 -10.26
C CYS A 368 -6.31 11.27 -10.12
N THR A 369 -5.24 11.46 -10.91
CA THR A 369 -4.34 12.62 -10.79
C THR A 369 -5.06 13.93 -11.13
N SER A 370 -4.71 14.98 -10.40
CA SER A 370 -5.10 16.37 -10.60
C SER A 370 -3.84 17.24 -10.69
N LEU A 371 -3.95 18.41 -11.34
CA LEU A 371 -2.83 19.35 -11.49
C LEU A 371 -2.60 20.15 -10.20
N THR A 372 -2.05 19.50 -9.17
CA THR A 372 -1.75 20.10 -7.85
C THR A 372 -0.32 19.76 -7.40
N SER A 373 0.26 20.55 -6.50
CA SER A 373 1.57 20.23 -5.89
C SER A 373 1.57 18.86 -5.21
N ARG A 374 0.46 18.50 -4.55
CA ARG A 374 0.29 17.21 -3.86
C ARG A 374 0.40 16.05 -4.84
N ASP A 375 -0.33 16.11 -5.93
CA ASP A 375 -0.35 15.01 -6.90
C ASP A 375 0.96 14.95 -7.70
N PHE A 376 1.63 16.08 -7.92
CA PHE A 376 3.00 16.08 -8.45
C PHE A 376 3.96 15.29 -7.54
N TYR A 377 3.90 15.51 -6.22
CA TYR A 377 4.68 14.72 -5.25
C TYR A 377 4.31 13.23 -5.30
N ILE A 378 3.01 12.92 -5.22
CA ILE A 378 2.52 11.54 -5.19
C ILE A 378 2.91 10.77 -6.46
N VAL A 379 2.84 11.40 -7.64
CA VAL A 379 3.26 10.75 -8.90
C VAL A 379 4.73 10.32 -8.83
N HIS A 380 5.62 11.14 -8.25
CA HIS A 380 7.03 10.75 -8.07
C HIS A 380 7.19 9.63 -7.05
N HIS A 381 6.41 9.65 -5.96
CA HIS A 381 6.38 8.57 -4.98
C HIS A 381 6.00 7.23 -5.63
N GLU A 382 4.88 7.21 -6.35
CA GLU A 382 4.38 5.98 -6.99
C GLU A 382 5.30 5.47 -8.11
N MET A 383 5.94 6.38 -8.84
CA MET A 383 6.96 6.02 -9.82
C MET A 383 8.22 5.42 -9.17
N GLY A 384 8.47 5.72 -7.89
CA GLY A 384 9.47 5.03 -7.07
C GLY A 384 9.16 3.54 -6.88
N HIS A 385 7.90 3.20 -6.62
CA HIS A 385 7.44 1.80 -6.58
C HIS A 385 7.64 1.12 -7.94
N ILE A 386 7.23 1.78 -9.03
CA ILE A 386 7.43 1.27 -10.41
C ILE A 386 8.91 0.98 -10.68
N GLN A 387 9.80 1.89 -10.30
CA GLN A 387 11.24 1.66 -10.46
C GLN A 387 11.72 0.47 -9.64
N HIS A 388 11.29 0.36 -8.40
CA HIS A 388 11.67 -0.78 -7.56
C HIS A 388 11.24 -2.11 -8.21
N TYR A 389 10.04 -2.16 -8.79
CA TYR A 389 9.57 -3.32 -9.54
C TYR A 389 10.47 -3.64 -10.74
N LEU A 390 10.84 -2.61 -11.51
CA LEU A 390 11.73 -2.75 -12.65
C LEU A 390 13.14 -3.20 -12.26
N GLN A 391 13.63 -2.85 -11.06
CA GLN A 391 14.97 -3.23 -10.60
C GLN A 391 15.06 -4.69 -10.17
N TYR A 392 14.01 -5.25 -9.55
CA TYR A 392 14.04 -6.65 -9.10
C TYR A 392 13.41 -7.64 -10.08
N LYS A 393 12.90 -7.19 -11.24
CA LYS A 393 12.07 -8.01 -12.15
C LYS A 393 12.75 -9.26 -12.69
N SER A 394 14.08 -9.32 -12.68
CA SER A 394 14.87 -10.49 -13.11
C SER A 394 15.13 -11.49 -11.98
N LEU A 395 14.76 -11.16 -10.74
CA LEU A 395 14.88 -12.09 -9.63
C LEU A 395 13.83 -13.20 -9.75
N PRO A 396 14.06 -14.38 -9.15
CA PRO A 396 13.01 -15.36 -8.92
C PRO A 396 11.85 -14.71 -8.15
N PHE A 397 10.62 -15.15 -8.42
CA PHE A 397 9.39 -14.68 -7.81
C PHE A 397 9.52 -14.45 -6.30
N TRP A 398 10.16 -15.40 -5.61
CA TRP A 398 10.31 -15.38 -4.16
C TRP A 398 11.11 -14.20 -3.60
N PHE A 399 11.88 -13.54 -4.46
CA PHE A 399 12.69 -12.37 -4.15
C PHE A 399 12.16 -11.07 -4.78
N ARG A 400 11.08 -11.12 -5.58
CA ARG A 400 10.40 -9.94 -6.16
C ARG A 400 9.48 -9.26 -5.16
N ARG A 401 10.08 -8.67 -4.13
CA ARG A 401 9.39 -7.89 -3.11
C ARG A 401 10.37 -7.00 -2.37
N SER A 402 9.87 -5.95 -1.73
CA SER A 402 10.69 -5.13 -0.85
C SER A 402 11.33 -5.95 0.28
N PRO A 403 12.59 -5.68 0.65
CA PRO A 403 13.23 -6.31 1.81
C PRO A 403 12.42 -6.17 3.09
N HIS A 404 11.76 -5.01 3.23
CA HIS A 404 10.84 -4.65 4.30
C HIS A 404 9.77 -3.69 3.71
N GLY A 405 8.55 -3.67 4.27
CA GLY A 405 7.46 -2.83 3.76
C GLY A 405 7.83 -1.35 3.67
N ALA A 406 8.57 -0.83 4.64
CA ALA A 406 9.04 0.56 4.66
C ALA A 406 10.09 0.89 3.58
N PHE A 407 10.76 -0.11 2.98
CA PHE A 407 11.86 0.16 2.04
C PHE A 407 11.36 0.75 0.71
N SER A 408 10.28 0.21 0.16
CA SER A 408 9.65 0.75 -1.04
C SER A 408 9.06 2.14 -0.81
N GLU A 409 8.39 2.35 0.32
CA GLU A 409 7.84 3.66 0.71
C GLU A 409 8.95 4.72 0.82
N ALA A 410 10.07 4.36 1.47
CA ALA A 410 11.21 5.26 1.62
C ALA A 410 11.85 5.66 0.29
N ILE A 411 11.92 4.75 -0.69
CA ILE A 411 12.41 5.08 -2.05
C ILE A 411 11.49 6.11 -2.70
N GLY A 412 10.17 5.87 -2.67
CA GLY A 412 9.18 6.77 -3.24
C GLY A 412 9.28 8.18 -2.63
N ASP A 413 9.26 8.26 -1.30
CA ASP A 413 9.30 9.54 -0.59
C ASP A 413 10.64 10.27 -0.72
N ALA A 414 11.77 9.56 -0.70
CA ALA A 414 13.08 10.20 -0.89
C ALA A 414 13.19 10.92 -2.24
N ILE A 415 12.66 10.29 -3.31
CA ILE A 415 12.66 10.87 -4.65
C ILE A 415 11.65 12.02 -4.75
N ALA A 416 10.44 11.84 -4.21
CA ALA A 416 9.42 12.88 -4.22
C ALA A 416 9.86 14.12 -3.43
N LEU A 417 10.60 13.96 -2.32
CA LEU A 417 11.23 15.08 -1.60
C LEU A 417 12.26 15.82 -2.46
N ALA A 418 13.09 15.10 -3.20
CA ALA A 418 14.08 15.71 -4.08
C ALA A 418 13.45 16.52 -5.22
N THR A 419 12.34 16.02 -5.78
CA THR A 419 11.65 16.66 -6.92
C THR A 419 10.87 17.91 -6.49
N MET A 420 10.46 18.00 -5.22
CA MET A 420 9.83 19.20 -4.66
C MET A 420 10.83 20.30 -4.26
N SER A 421 12.14 20.08 -4.40
CA SER A 421 13.13 21.11 -4.07
C SER A 421 12.98 22.34 -4.99
N PRO A 422 13.07 23.59 -4.46
CA PRO A 422 12.96 24.80 -5.27
C PRO A 422 13.95 24.84 -6.45
N THR A 423 15.16 24.32 -6.23
CA THR A 423 16.21 24.21 -7.26
C THR A 423 15.77 23.31 -8.41
N HIS A 424 15.16 22.15 -8.12
CA HIS A 424 14.64 21.26 -9.16
C HIS A 424 13.47 21.90 -9.89
N LEU A 425 12.48 22.41 -9.15
CA LEU A 425 11.27 23.02 -9.70
C LEU A 425 11.59 24.19 -10.65
N LYS A 426 12.61 25.00 -10.32
CA LYS A 426 13.11 26.06 -11.21
C LYS A 426 13.72 25.51 -12.49
N ARG A 427 14.50 24.42 -12.43
CA ARG A 427 15.11 23.79 -13.62
C ARG A 427 14.07 23.22 -14.57
N ILE A 428 12.94 22.75 -14.05
CA ILE A 428 11.85 22.20 -14.86
C ILE A 428 10.79 23.24 -15.25
N GLY A 429 11.01 24.53 -14.92
CA GLY A 429 10.11 25.62 -15.31
C GLY A 429 8.81 25.71 -14.50
N LEU A 430 8.70 25.02 -13.37
CA LEU A 430 7.50 25.07 -12.51
C LEU A 430 7.61 26.04 -11.33
N LEU A 431 8.75 26.75 -11.21
CA LEU A 431 8.96 27.77 -10.20
C LEU A 431 9.82 28.91 -10.75
N GLU A 432 9.24 30.11 -10.82
CA GLU A 432 9.93 31.34 -11.20
C GLU A 432 10.30 32.18 -9.97
N ASN A 433 11.42 32.92 -10.06
CA ASN A 433 11.81 33.96 -9.08
C ASN A 433 11.77 33.55 -7.59
N TYR A 434 12.09 32.29 -7.28
CA TYR A 434 12.27 31.87 -5.89
C TYR A 434 13.67 32.24 -5.39
N THR A 435 13.73 33.23 -4.49
CA THR A 435 14.94 33.58 -3.76
C THR A 435 14.93 32.80 -2.45
N LEU A 436 15.87 31.88 -2.25
CA LEU A 436 16.13 31.29 -0.94
C LEU A 436 16.60 32.42 -0.03
N THR A 437 15.71 32.99 0.79
CA THR A 437 16.12 33.83 1.91
C THR A 437 16.86 32.91 2.89
N ARG A 438 18.18 33.04 2.89
CA ARG A 438 19.10 32.22 3.67
C ARG A 438 19.14 32.66 5.13
#